data_AF-A0A1B7T7J4-F1
#
_entry.id   AF-A0A1B7T7J4-F1
#
_cell.length_a   1.000
_cell.length_b   1.000
_cell.length_c   1.000
_cell.angle_alpha   90.00
_cell.angle_beta   90.00
_cell.angle_gamma   90.00
#
_symmetry.space_group_name_H-M   'P 1'
#
loop_
_entity.id
_entity.type
_entity.pdbx_description
1 polymer ?
#
loop_
_entity_poly.entity_id
_entity_poly.type
_entity_poly.pdbx_seq_one_letter_code
_entity_poly.pdbx_strand_id
1 'polypeptide(L)'
;MSTLERYLYFIVMKENMVDKFIKHLEISSFMDFLLKIISTDKPKQPTYVILLLKQQRLIEKLLDCLDSSNVSTVQNTATDFLKALITLSANSNNEIASAIGPNELTRRLVSPGMISKIGLLMAQGGLPLSNCVGIIIEIIRKNHSDYDLVQVMQTTVESHPPDIRDPIYLGDMIQYFARNLPELCAMMKKSLPKNFKTPFGIIEPLGMDRFKVCELVAELLHCSNMALLNEPEGQLIVKERDPIRRVKVAELLKEHFLMESNDFDEDDEGQFDMRDTITIPEKIANNKTNGTSDKKANNSDTNNQLPNNDNNNNNEEEEEEEEDNLSLQVEKIRKNPVIGDRLKLALKDNNVVDAVLEMLFDFPWNNFLHNVVFDIVQQILNGSLQDGVNRFLIADLFLESRITELIIAGDQYCQQYEETNKLRLGYMGHLTLIAEEVAKFVSYLEEMNIHMLIPDIEEMLSEKAWVEYSNAVLNEARDRYNSTFDLEDEDEEDDVDDEERIDLDD
;
A
#
# COMPACT_ATOMS: atom_id res chain seq x y z
N MET A 1 -1.32 -42.41 1.76
CA MET A 1 -0.31 -41.50 2.30
C MET A 1 1.06 -41.91 1.79
N SER A 2 1.69 -41.10 0.93
CA SER A 2 3.06 -41.34 0.46
C SER A 2 4.04 -41.32 1.64
N THR A 3 5.23 -41.92 1.47
CA THR A 3 6.28 -41.90 2.51
C THR A 3 6.66 -40.46 2.89
N LEU A 4 6.67 -39.54 1.93
CA LEU A 4 6.92 -38.11 2.15
C LEU A 4 5.82 -37.47 3.00
N GLU A 5 4.55 -37.71 2.69
CA GLU A 5 3.42 -37.21 3.48
C GLU A 5 3.45 -37.70 4.93
N ARG A 6 3.87 -38.95 5.17
CA ARG A 6 4.04 -39.48 6.54
C ARG A 6 5.16 -38.79 7.31
N TYR A 7 6.29 -38.51 6.65
CA TYR A 7 7.38 -37.75 7.28
C TYR A 7 6.99 -36.30 7.55
N LEU A 8 6.30 -35.66 6.60
CA LEU A 8 5.82 -34.29 6.75
C LEU A 8 4.80 -34.20 7.90
N TYR A 9 3.85 -35.14 7.95
CA TYR A 9 2.90 -35.25 9.06
C TYR A 9 3.62 -35.44 10.40
N PHE A 10 4.64 -36.30 10.47
CA PHE A 10 5.41 -36.49 11.69
C PHE A 10 6.21 -35.24 12.12
N ILE A 11 6.75 -34.49 11.17
CA ILE A 11 7.48 -33.24 11.44
C ILE A 11 6.50 -32.17 11.95
N VAL A 12 5.37 -32.04 11.29
CA VAL A 12 4.33 -31.02 11.56
C VAL A 12 3.60 -31.29 12.88
N MET A 13 3.41 -32.56 13.24
CA MET A 13 2.83 -32.97 14.53
C MET A 13 3.76 -32.79 15.74
N LYS A 14 5.05 -32.44 15.53
CA LYS A 14 5.93 -32.20 16.68
C LYS A 14 5.51 -30.93 17.40
N GLU A 15 5.33 -31.06 18.71
CA GLU A 15 5.14 -29.91 19.58
C GLU A 15 6.30 -28.90 19.44
N ASN A 16 5.94 -27.61 19.51
CA ASN A 16 6.86 -26.47 19.45
C ASN A 16 7.74 -26.51 18.18
N MET A 17 7.15 -26.88 17.04
CA MET A 17 7.82 -26.85 15.74
C MET A 17 8.22 -25.41 15.40
N VAL A 18 7.29 -24.47 15.51
CA VAL A 18 7.55 -23.05 15.25
C VAL A 18 8.70 -22.53 16.11
N ASP A 19 8.71 -22.81 17.41
CA ASP A 19 9.79 -22.36 18.30
C ASP A 19 11.17 -22.89 17.90
N LYS A 20 11.23 -24.10 17.34
CA LYS A 20 12.49 -24.68 16.84
C LYS A 20 12.96 -23.97 15.57
N PHE A 21 12.06 -23.61 14.66
CA PHE A 21 12.43 -22.84 13.46
C PHE A 21 12.88 -21.43 13.85
N ILE A 22 12.12 -20.74 14.70
CA ILE A 22 12.45 -19.38 15.17
C ILE A 22 13.81 -19.37 15.90
N LYS A 23 14.11 -20.38 16.72
CA LYS A 23 15.43 -20.50 17.38
C LYS A 23 16.60 -20.58 16.40
N HIS A 24 16.37 -21.07 15.19
CA HIS A 24 17.39 -21.24 14.15
C HIS A 24 17.15 -20.34 12.94
N LEU A 25 16.46 -19.21 13.15
CA LEU A 25 16.07 -18.26 12.10
C LEU A 25 17.28 -17.67 11.35
N GLU A 26 18.46 -17.62 11.97
CA GLU A 26 19.71 -17.22 11.31
C GLU A 26 20.13 -18.17 10.17
N ILE A 27 19.61 -19.40 10.15
CA ILE A 27 19.89 -20.40 9.12
C ILE A 27 18.79 -20.34 8.06
N SER A 28 18.97 -19.50 7.04
CA SER A 28 18.00 -19.29 5.96
C SER A 28 17.46 -20.59 5.35
N SER A 29 18.31 -21.61 5.18
CA SER A 29 17.91 -22.90 4.61
C SER A 29 16.83 -23.64 5.42
N PHE A 30 16.72 -23.40 6.72
CA PHE A 30 15.63 -23.95 7.53
C PHE A 30 14.32 -23.21 7.29
N MET A 31 14.37 -21.91 7.02
CA MET A 31 13.20 -21.13 6.65
C MET A 31 12.71 -21.50 5.24
N ASP A 32 13.62 -21.76 4.31
CA ASP A 32 13.28 -22.30 2.99
C ASP A 32 12.62 -23.67 3.09
N PHE A 33 13.11 -24.52 4.00
CA PHE A 33 12.49 -25.81 4.28
C PHE A 33 11.08 -25.65 4.86
N LEU A 34 10.88 -24.70 5.78
CA LEU A 34 9.55 -24.38 6.30
C LEU A 34 8.61 -23.86 5.20
N LEU A 35 9.07 -22.97 4.32
CA LEU A 35 8.30 -22.54 3.14
C LEU A 35 7.93 -23.73 2.26
N LYS A 36 8.86 -24.68 2.07
CA LYS A 36 8.57 -25.88 1.27
C LYS A 36 7.49 -26.75 1.93
N ILE A 37 7.51 -26.89 3.25
CA ILE A 37 6.44 -27.56 3.99
C ILE A 37 5.11 -26.83 3.79
N ILE A 38 5.07 -25.50 3.93
CA ILE A 38 3.86 -24.70 3.71
C ILE A 38 3.34 -24.86 2.27
N SER A 39 4.22 -24.91 1.26
CA SER A 39 3.85 -25.11 -0.15
C SER A 39 3.18 -26.45 -0.46
N THR A 40 3.21 -27.41 0.48
CA THR A 40 2.49 -28.68 0.32
C THR A 40 0.99 -28.56 0.56
N ASP A 41 0.53 -27.48 1.21
CA ASP A 41 -0.87 -27.25 1.55
C ASP A 41 -1.68 -26.70 0.37
N LYS A 42 -1.85 -27.53 -0.66
CA LYS A 42 -2.49 -27.14 -1.91
C LYS A 42 -4.01 -27.11 -1.80
N PRO A 43 -4.73 -26.20 -2.50
CA PRO A 43 -6.20 -26.13 -2.43
C PRO A 43 -6.92 -27.44 -2.79
N LYS A 44 -6.45 -28.15 -3.82
CA LYS A 44 -7.04 -29.43 -4.26
C LYS A 44 -6.71 -30.61 -3.32
N GLN A 45 -5.66 -30.51 -2.51
CA GLN A 45 -5.19 -31.57 -1.60
C GLN A 45 -4.58 -30.92 -0.33
N PRO A 46 -5.43 -30.41 0.58
CA PRO A 46 -4.96 -29.71 1.76
C PRO A 46 -4.28 -30.68 2.75
N THR A 47 -3.12 -30.28 3.24
CA THR A 47 -2.42 -30.95 4.36
C THR A 47 -2.78 -30.32 5.70
N TYR A 48 -3.39 -29.13 5.69
CA TYR A 48 -3.77 -28.32 6.84
C TYR A 48 -2.61 -27.93 7.76
N VAL A 49 -1.37 -28.00 7.26
CA VAL A 49 -0.18 -27.56 8.02
C VAL A 49 -0.24 -26.07 8.39
N ILE A 50 -0.84 -25.24 7.53
CA ILE A 50 -1.04 -23.81 7.79
C ILE A 50 -1.84 -23.60 9.08
N LEU A 51 -2.89 -24.39 9.30
CA LEU A 51 -3.73 -24.29 10.50
C LEU A 51 -2.88 -24.57 11.76
N LEU A 52 -2.04 -25.60 11.72
CA LEU A 52 -1.15 -25.94 12.85
C LEU A 52 -0.09 -24.87 13.11
N LEU A 53 0.46 -24.25 12.06
CA LEU A 53 1.41 -23.16 12.20
C LEU A 53 0.74 -21.91 12.78
N LYS A 54 -0.52 -21.64 12.43
CA LYS A 54 -1.33 -20.58 13.06
C LYS A 54 -1.54 -20.86 14.54
N GLN A 55 -1.95 -22.08 14.90
CA GLN A 55 -2.11 -22.49 16.31
C GLN A 55 -0.82 -22.36 17.14
N GLN A 56 0.35 -22.48 16.50
CA GLN A 56 1.66 -22.30 17.13
C GLN A 56 2.18 -20.85 17.10
N ARG A 57 1.36 -19.89 16.66
CA ARG A 57 1.64 -18.44 16.63
C ARG A 57 2.85 -18.06 15.78
N LEU A 58 2.96 -18.65 14.59
CA LEU A 58 4.08 -18.40 13.67
C LEU A 58 4.22 -16.92 13.32
N ILE A 59 3.12 -16.25 12.98
CA ILE A 59 3.13 -14.84 12.56
C ILE A 59 3.59 -13.94 13.70
N GLU A 60 3.02 -14.11 14.89
CA GLU A 60 3.36 -13.31 16.07
C GLU A 60 4.85 -13.40 16.39
N LYS A 61 5.38 -14.62 16.40
CA LYS A 61 6.79 -14.90 16.72
C LYS A 61 7.75 -14.38 15.66
N LEU A 62 7.36 -14.44 14.38
CA LEU A 62 8.15 -13.82 13.31
C LEU A 62 8.18 -12.30 13.46
N LEU A 63 7.05 -11.67 13.77
CA LEU A 63 7.00 -10.22 14.03
C LEU A 63 7.80 -9.82 15.27
N ASP A 64 7.85 -10.64 16.32
CA ASP A 64 8.74 -10.38 17.48
C ASP A 64 10.22 -10.33 17.09
N CYS A 65 10.62 -11.06 16.04
CA CYS A 65 11.99 -11.07 15.54
C CYS A 65 12.38 -9.80 14.79
N LEU A 66 11.42 -8.92 14.43
CA LEU A 66 11.67 -7.66 13.71
C LEU A 66 12.02 -6.49 14.64
N ASP A 67 11.90 -6.67 15.96
CA ASP A 67 12.22 -5.63 16.93
C ASP A 67 13.70 -5.20 16.86
N SER A 68 13.98 -3.91 17.09
CA SER A 68 15.33 -3.33 17.07
C SER A 68 16.32 -3.99 18.04
N SER A 69 15.82 -4.69 19.07
CA SER A 69 16.66 -5.47 19.99
C SER A 69 17.30 -6.72 19.35
N ASN A 70 16.77 -7.21 18.23
CA ASN A 70 17.28 -8.39 17.53
C ASN A 70 18.40 -8.04 16.52
N VAL A 71 19.22 -9.02 16.18
CA VAL A 71 20.30 -8.87 15.18
C VAL A 71 19.72 -8.69 13.78
N SER A 72 20.37 -7.87 12.94
CA SER A 72 19.93 -7.57 11.58
C SER A 72 19.70 -8.81 10.71
N THR A 73 20.54 -9.85 10.84
CA THR A 73 20.35 -11.12 10.12
C THR A 73 19.01 -11.78 10.47
N VAL A 74 18.65 -11.82 11.75
CA VAL A 74 17.38 -12.38 12.22
C VAL A 74 16.19 -11.58 11.69
N GLN A 75 16.26 -10.24 11.79
CA GLN A 75 15.20 -9.35 11.28
C GLN A 75 15.00 -9.54 9.77
N ASN A 76 16.09 -9.57 9.00
CA ASN A 76 16.05 -9.71 7.54
C ASN A 76 15.52 -11.09 7.14
N THR A 77 16.01 -12.18 7.74
CA THR A 77 15.51 -13.53 7.41
C THR A 77 14.05 -13.73 7.80
N ALA A 78 13.58 -13.16 8.91
CA ALA A 78 12.16 -13.15 9.24
C ALA A 78 11.33 -12.38 8.20
N THR A 79 11.82 -11.22 7.77
CA THR A 79 11.18 -10.37 6.77
C THR A 79 11.09 -11.06 5.42
N ASP A 80 12.20 -11.63 4.94
CA ASP A 80 12.27 -12.37 3.67
C ASP A 80 11.35 -13.58 3.69
N PHE A 81 11.29 -14.31 4.82
CA PHE A 81 10.35 -15.42 4.98
C PHE A 81 8.89 -14.94 4.93
N LEU A 82 8.54 -13.84 5.60
CA LEU A 82 7.17 -13.29 5.57
C LEU A 82 6.80 -12.85 4.15
N LYS A 83 7.69 -12.15 3.44
CA LYS A 83 7.49 -11.76 2.04
C LYS A 83 7.33 -12.97 1.10
N ALA A 84 8.15 -14.01 1.29
CA ALA A 84 8.04 -15.24 0.53
C ALA A 84 6.74 -16.00 0.83
N LEU A 85 6.30 -16.01 2.09
CA LEU A 85 5.01 -16.57 2.50
C LEU A 85 3.85 -15.82 1.83
N ILE A 86 3.88 -14.49 1.81
CA ILE A 86 2.88 -13.66 1.12
C ILE A 86 2.86 -13.98 -0.38
N THR A 87 4.03 -14.03 -1.02
CA THR A 87 4.15 -14.34 -2.45
C THR A 87 3.61 -15.73 -2.79
N LEU A 88 3.91 -16.74 -1.96
CA LEU A 88 3.39 -18.10 -2.12
C LEU A 88 1.86 -18.16 -1.95
N SER A 89 1.31 -17.25 -1.15
CA SER A 89 -0.11 -17.15 -0.83
C SER A 89 -0.88 -16.19 -1.73
N ALA A 90 -0.25 -15.64 -2.77
CA ALA A 90 -0.87 -14.69 -3.68
C ALA A 90 -2.14 -15.27 -4.33
N ASN A 91 -3.13 -14.41 -4.57
CA ASN A 91 -4.34 -14.76 -5.31
C ASN A 91 -4.03 -14.77 -6.82
N SER A 92 -3.50 -15.89 -7.33
CA SER A 92 -3.20 -16.05 -8.75
C SER A 92 -4.11 -17.10 -9.40
N ASN A 93 -4.78 -16.71 -10.49
CA ASN A 93 -5.69 -17.58 -11.26
C ASN A 93 -4.95 -18.58 -12.19
N ASN A 94 -3.64 -18.43 -12.36
CA ASN A 94 -2.86 -19.28 -13.26
C ASN A 94 -2.52 -20.61 -12.59
N GLU A 95 -3.07 -21.72 -13.13
CA GLU A 95 -2.78 -23.10 -12.68
C GLU A 95 -1.29 -23.49 -12.74
N ILE A 96 -0.46 -22.70 -13.43
CA ILE A 96 1.00 -22.86 -13.53
C ILE A 96 1.70 -22.41 -12.24
N ALA A 97 1.12 -21.45 -11.51
CA ALA A 97 1.64 -21.01 -10.24
C ALA A 97 1.37 -22.08 -9.18
N SER A 98 2.43 -22.61 -8.55
CA SER A 98 2.33 -23.49 -7.37
C SER A 98 1.88 -22.72 -6.11
N ALA A 99 1.01 -21.72 -6.28
CA ALA A 99 0.47 -20.89 -5.22
C ALA A 99 -0.51 -21.69 -4.36
N ILE A 100 -0.53 -21.38 -3.07
CA ILE A 100 -1.46 -21.98 -2.10
C ILE A 100 -2.71 -21.12 -1.90
N GLY A 101 -2.74 -19.92 -2.49
CA GLY A 101 -3.79 -18.94 -2.36
C GLY A 101 -3.88 -18.29 -0.97
N PRO A 102 -4.87 -17.39 -0.79
CA PRO A 102 -5.22 -16.81 0.50
C PRO A 102 -5.33 -17.88 1.58
N ASN A 103 -4.89 -17.58 2.81
CA ASN A 103 -4.90 -18.58 3.87
C ASN A 103 -4.89 -17.97 5.27
N GLU A 104 -5.03 -18.84 6.27
CA GLU A 104 -5.12 -18.46 7.67
C GLU A 104 -3.86 -17.77 8.23
N LEU A 105 -2.66 -18.02 7.68
CA LEU A 105 -1.44 -17.32 8.11
C LEU A 105 -1.39 -15.89 7.56
N THR A 106 -1.67 -15.70 6.26
CA THR A 106 -1.71 -14.36 5.67
C THR A 106 -2.88 -13.53 6.20
N ARG A 107 -4.02 -14.17 6.50
CA ARG A 107 -5.12 -13.51 7.21
C ARG A 107 -4.72 -13.07 8.60
N ARG A 108 -4.03 -13.93 9.37
CA ARG A 108 -3.50 -13.55 10.67
C ARG A 108 -2.52 -12.38 10.56
N LEU A 109 -1.66 -12.36 9.54
CA LEU A 109 -0.71 -11.27 9.31
C LEU A 109 -1.39 -9.90 9.12
N VAL A 110 -2.53 -9.86 8.45
CA VAL A 110 -3.30 -8.61 8.23
C VAL A 110 -4.36 -8.33 9.29
N SER A 111 -4.47 -9.17 10.32
CA SER A 111 -5.43 -8.96 11.41
C SER A 111 -5.12 -7.66 12.19
N PRO A 112 -6.13 -7.01 12.80
CA PRO A 112 -5.96 -5.70 13.45
C PRO A 112 -4.84 -5.66 14.50
N GLY A 113 -4.70 -6.72 15.31
CA GLY A 113 -3.64 -6.81 16.32
C GLY A 113 -2.23 -6.95 15.71
N MET A 114 -2.08 -7.67 14.59
CA MET A 114 -0.78 -7.79 13.92
C MET A 114 -0.39 -6.53 13.15
N ILE A 115 -1.35 -5.85 12.52
CA ILE A 115 -1.11 -4.54 11.90
C ILE A 115 -0.70 -3.51 12.95
N SER A 116 -1.38 -3.49 14.11
CA SER A 116 -0.99 -2.63 15.24
C SER A 116 0.44 -2.92 15.69
N LYS A 117 0.80 -4.19 15.84
CA LYS A 117 2.17 -4.61 16.17
C LYS A 117 3.20 -4.17 15.11
N ILE A 118 2.87 -4.31 13.82
CA ILE A 118 3.71 -3.82 12.72
C ILE A 118 3.91 -2.31 12.84
N GLY A 119 2.85 -1.54 13.14
CA GLY A 119 2.98 -0.10 13.30
C GLY A 119 3.85 0.30 14.49
N LEU A 120 3.76 -0.40 15.63
CA LEU A 120 4.66 -0.20 16.76
C LEU A 120 6.13 -0.48 16.41
N LEU A 121 6.40 -1.53 15.63
CA LEU A 121 7.74 -1.83 15.11
C LEU A 121 8.23 -0.73 14.16
N MET A 122 7.36 -0.23 13.28
CA MET A 122 7.68 0.88 12.37
C MET A 122 8.05 2.17 13.09
N ALA A 123 7.38 2.47 14.21
CA ALA A 123 7.65 3.66 15.02
C ALA A 123 9.10 3.69 15.59
N GLN A 124 9.80 2.55 15.63
CA GLN A 124 11.21 2.47 16.04
C GLN A 124 12.17 3.12 15.03
N GLY A 125 11.75 3.28 13.77
CA GLY A 125 12.61 3.75 12.66
C GLY A 125 13.65 2.71 12.24
N GLY A 126 14.57 3.09 11.34
CA GLY A 126 15.69 2.25 10.93
C GLY A 126 15.30 0.92 10.29
N LEU A 127 15.97 -0.17 10.70
CA LEU A 127 15.78 -1.50 10.10
C LEU A 127 14.37 -2.08 10.34
N PRO A 128 13.79 -2.01 11.56
CA PRO A 128 12.39 -2.42 11.79
C PRO A 128 11.40 -1.73 10.85
N LEU A 129 11.49 -0.40 10.68
CA LEU A 129 10.66 0.35 9.74
C LEU A 129 10.82 -0.18 8.31
N SER A 130 12.06 -0.29 7.82
CA SER A 130 12.33 -0.74 6.45
C SER A 130 11.76 -2.13 6.19
N ASN A 131 11.90 -3.04 7.15
CA ASN A 131 11.42 -4.41 7.06
C ASN A 131 9.89 -4.49 7.09
N CYS A 132 9.26 -3.78 8.02
CA CYS A 132 7.80 -3.69 8.12
C CYS A 132 7.18 -3.06 6.87
N VAL A 133 7.74 -1.96 6.35
CA VAL A 133 7.30 -1.36 5.08
C VAL A 133 7.38 -2.39 3.96
N GLY A 134 8.50 -3.12 3.84
CA GLY A 134 8.66 -4.16 2.83
C GLY A 134 7.61 -5.28 2.91
N ILE A 135 7.15 -5.64 4.12
CA ILE A 135 6.07 -6.61 4.34
C ILE A 135 4.72 -6.04 3.89
N ILE A 136 4.38 -4.80 4.29
CA ILE A 136 3.11 -4.17 3.93
C ILE A 136 2.99 -3.98 2.42
N ILE A 137 4.07 -3.53 1.77
CA ILE A 137 4.12 -3.39 0.30
C ILE A 137 3.90 -4.76 -0.37
N GLU A 138 4.54 -5.82 0.13
CA GLU A 138 4.33 -7.17 -0.43
C GLU A 138 2.89 -7.66 -0.23
N ILE A 139 2.26 -7.36 0.91
CA ILE A 139 0.84 -7.65 1.16
C ILE A 139 -0.02 -6.96 0.12
N ILE A 140 0.18 -5.67 -0.12
CA ILE A 140 -0.61 -4.90 -1.09
C ILE A 140 -0.42 -5.47 -2.51
N ARG A 141 0.83 -5.68 -2.94
CA ARG A 141 1.13 -6.11 -4.32
C ARG A 141 0.70 -7.55 -4.64
N LYS A 142 0.57 -8.42 -3.64
CA LYS A 142 0.23 -9.84 -3.83
C LYS A 142 -1.21 -10.21 -3.47
N ASN A 143 -1.99 -9.27 -2.94
CA ASN A 143 -3.41 -9.45 -2.67
C ASN A 143 -4.20 -8.47 -3.52
N HIS A 144 -4.59 -8.91 -4.72
CA HIS A 144 -5.30 -8.08 -5.69
C HIS A 144 -6.71 -8.62 -5.90
N SER A 145 -7.74 -7.91 -5.45
CA SER A 145 -9.13 -8.41 -5.35
C SER A 145 -9.71 -8.97 -6.64
N ASP A 146 -9.30 -8.45 -7.80
CA ASP A 146 -9.80 -8.91 -9.10
C ASP A 146 -9.41 -10.37 -9.42
N TYR A 147 -8.37 -10.88 -8.77
CA TYR A 147 -7.95 -12.29 -8.89
C TYR A 147 -8.51 -13.17 -7.78
N ASP A 148 -9.41 -12.65 -6.93
CA ASP A 148 -10.06 -13.48 -5.93
C ASP A 148 -11.02 -14.47 -6.59
N LEU A 149 -10.94 -15.73 -6.15
CA LEU A 149 -11.83 -16.81 -6.60
C LEU A 149 -13.30 -16.53 -6.26
N VAL A 150 -13.52 -15.84 -5.13
CA VAL A 150 -14.84 -15.45 -4.66
C VAL A 150 -14.93 -13.94 -4.72
N GLN A 151 -15.70 -13.43 -5.68
CA GLN A 151 -16.01 -12.01 -5.77
C GLN A 151 -17.08 -11.68 -4.71
N VAL A 152 -16.63 -11.23 -3.54
CA VAL A 152 -17.48 -11.05 -2.34
C VAL A 152 -18.63 -10.07 -2.55
N MET A 153 -18.49 -9.10 -3.45
CA MET A 153 -19.56 -8.14 -3.79
C MET A 153 -20.64 -8.73 -4.71
N GLN A 154 -20.34 -9.83 -5.40
CA GLN A 154 -21.23 -10.46 -6.39
C GLN A 154 -21.79 -11.80 -5.91
N THR A 155 -21.39 -12.24 -4.72
CA THR A 155 -21.74 -13.55 -4.17
C THR A 155 -22.29 -13.41 -2.77
N THR A 156 -23.15 -14.36 -2.37
CA THR A 156 -23.67 -14.43 -1.00
C THR A 156 -23.03 -15.59 -0.24
N VAL A 157 -23.09 -15.53 1.09
CA VAL A 157 -22.63 -16.59 1.99
C VAL A 157 -23.30 -17.94 1.69
N GLU A 158 -24.55 -17.94 1.24
CA GLU A 158 -25.27 -19.18 0.88
C GLU A 158 -24.76 -19.77 -0.43
N SER A 159 -24.47 -18.92 -1.42
CA SER A 159 -23.98 -19.38 -2.73
C SER A 159 -22.52 -19.84 -2.68
N HIS A 160 -21.68 -19.11 -1.95
CA HIS A 160 -20.24 -19.32 -1.84
C HIS A 160 -19.82 -19.17 -0.37
N PRO A 161 -20.05 -20.21 0.45
CA PRO A 161 -19.75 -20.16 1.88
C PRO A 161 -18.24 -19.95 2.12
N PRO A 162 -17.86 -19.15 3.13
CA PRO A 162 -16.46 -18.91 3.48
C PRO A 162 -15.73 -20.20 3.84
N ASP A 163 -14.50 -20.34 3.35
CA ASP A 163 -13.61 -21.45 3.66
C ASP A 163 -12.24 -20.96 4.18
N ILE A 164 -11.31 -21.88 4.44
CA ILE A 164 -9.96 -21.55 4.95
C ILE A 164 -9.10 -20.77 3.92
N ARG A 165 -9.59 -20.59 2.70
CA ARG A 165 -8.98 -19.89 1.56
C ARG A 165 -9.80 -18.69 1.09
N ASP A 166 -10.73 -18.21 1.92
CA ASP A 166 -11.54 -17.03 1.63
C ASP A 166 -10.66 -15.82 1.30
N PRO A 167 -11.13 -14.83 0.51
CA PRO A 167 -10.36 -13.63 0.21
C PRO A 167 -9.80 -12.90 1.44
N ILE A 168 -8.69 -12.17 1.26
CA ILE A 168 -8.07 -11.37 2.33
C ILE A 168 -8.57 -9.94 2.23
N TYR A 169 -9.14 -9.45 3.33
CA TYR A 169 -9.60 -8.08 3.42
C TYR A 169 -8.51 -7.17 4.00
N LEU A 170 -8.17 -6.11 3.28
CA LEU A 170 -7.13 -5.15 3.68
C LEU A 170 -7.70 -3.89 4.35
N GLY A 171 -9.03 -3.80 4.57
CA GLY A 171 -9.66 -2.56 5.02
C GLY A 171 -9.21 -2.11 6.41
N ASP A 172 -9.05 -3.04 7.36
CA ASP A 172 -8.57 -2.69 8.70
C ASP A 172 -7.10 -2.21 8.66
N MET A 173 -6.28 -2.77 7.75
CA MET A 173 -4.91 -2.31 7.51
C MET A 173 -4.86 -0.88 6.95
N ILE A 174 -5.66 -0.60 5.91
CA ILE A 174 -5.71 0.75 5.32
C ILE A 174 -6.25 1.76 6.33
N GLN A 175 -7.26 1.40 7.11
CA GLN A 175 -7.80 2.25 8.16
C GLN A 175 -6.76 2.55 9.25
N TYR A 176 -5.95 1.55 9.63
CA TYR A 176 -4.85 1.74 10.56
C TYR A 176 -3.83 2.76 10.05
N PHE A 177 -3.37 2.62 8.80
CA PHE A 177 -2.39 3.54 8.23
C PHE A 177 -2.95 4.93 7.98
N ALA A 178 -4.23 5.05 7.60
CA ALA A 178 -4.90 6.36 7.51
C ALA A 178 -4.91 7.09 8.86
N ARG A 179 -5.19 6.37 9.96
CA ARG A 179 -5.18 6.94 11.33
C ARG A 179 -3.78 7.35 11.80
N ASN A 180 -2.76 6.56 11.44
CA ASN A 180 -1.37 6.75 11.86
C ASN A 180 -0.52 7.54 10.85
N LEU A 181 -1.15 8.10 9.81
CA LEU A 181 -0.46 8.86 8.78
C LEU A 181 0.30 10.09 9.31
N PRO A 182 -0.19 10.86 10.32
CA PRO A 182 0.57 12.00 10.81
C PRO A 182 1.95 11.62 11.39
N GLU A 183 2.06 10.45 12.00
CA GLU A 183 3.29 9.89 12.56
C GLU A 183 4.27 9.54 11.45
N LEU A 184 3.78 8.87 10.41
CA LEU A 184 4.54 8.58 9.20
C LEU A 184 5.05 9.89 8.56
N CYS A 185 4.19 10.90 8.44
CA CYS A 185 4.57 12.21 7.91
C CYS A 185 5.63 12.91 8.79
N ALA A 186 5.53 12.78 10.11
CA ALA A 186 6.54 13.29 11.03
C ALA A 186 7.90 12.58 10.83
N MET A 187 7.91 11.28 10.53
CA MET A 187 9.13 10.53 10.18
C MET A 187 9.69 10.99 8.83
N MET A 188 8.84 11.25 7.84
CA MET A 188 9.22 11.78 6.53
C MET A 188 9.86 13.18 6.64
N LYS A 189 9.35 14.07 7.49
CA LYS A 189 9.85 15.44 7.67
C LYS A 189 11.05 15.55 8.61
N LYS A 190 11.51 14.46 9.23
CA LYS A 190 12.58 14.48 10.24
C LYS A 190 13.95 14.72 9.62
N SER A 191 14.51 15.92 9.84
CA SER A 191 15.88 16.27 9.42
C SER A 191 16.94 15.30 9.96
N LEU A 192 17.90 14.91 9.12
CA LEU A 192 19.03 14.08 9.51
C LEU A 192 20.21 14.96 9.95
N PRO A 193 20.81 14.71 11.12
CA PRO A 193 21.83 15.59 11.70
C PRO A 193 23.19 15.57 10.98
N LYS A 194 23.39 14.70 9.98
CA LYS A 194 24.68 14.51 9.30
C LYS A 194 24.57 14.83 7.83
N ASN A 195 25.15 15.96 7.44
CA ASN A 195 25.34 16.29 6.04
C ASN A 195 26.54 15.54 5.46
N PHE A 196 26.43 15.09 4.22
CA PHE A 196 27.51 14.47 3.47
C PHE A 196 28.20 15.49 2.57
N LYS A 197 29.53 15.43 2.55
CA LYS A 197 30.32 16.15 1.56
C LYS A 197 30.41 15.29 0.29
N THR A 198 29.85 15.77 -0.79
CA THR A 198 29.92 15.17 -2.12
C THR A 198 30.74 16.06 -3.05
N PRO A 199 31.12 15.58 -4.25
CA PRO A 199 31.76 16.42 -5.27
C PRO A 199 30.92 17.65 -5.67
N PHE A 200 29.60 17.59 -5.47
CA PHE A 200 28.64 18.64 -5.82
C PHE A 200 28.32 19.59 -4.67
N GLY A 201 28.87 19.38 -3.47
CA GLY A 201 28.66 20.25 -2.31
C GLY A 201 28.38 19.50 -1.02
N ILE A 202 27.74 20.18 -0.07
CA ILE A 202 27.29 19.58 1.18
C ILE A 202 25.78 19.32 1.02
N ILE A 203 25.37 18.06 1.11
CA ILE A 203 23.98 17.66 0.97
C ILE A 203 23.47 16.97 2.23
N GLU A 204 22.19 17.14 2.52
CA GLU A 204 21.51 16.29 3.49
C GLU A 204 21.18 14.94 2.83
N PRO A 205 21.50 13.80 3.46
CA PRO A 205 21.04 12.51 2.95
C PRO A 205 19.53 12.37 3.13
N LEU A 206 18.85 11.72 2.18
CA LEU A 206 17.43 11.38 2.30
C LEU A 206 17.15 10.51 3.55
N GLY A 207 18.03 9.52 3.79
CA GLY A 207 17.82 8.54 4.84
C GLY A 207 16.86 7.43 4.44
N MET A 208 17.05 6.25 5.03
CA MET A 208 16.20 5.09 4.76
C MET A 208 14.76 5.33 5.23
N ASP A 209 14.59 5.97 6.39
CA ASP A 209 13.27 6.16 6.98
C ASP A 209 12.36 7.02 6.11
N ARG A 210 12.85 8.17 5.60
CA ARG A 210 12.05 9.03 4.71
C ARG A 210 11.67 8.29 3.43
N PHE A 211 12.66 7.65 2.80
CA PHE A 211 12.45 6.89 1.58
C PHE A 211 11.40 5.78 1.75
N LYS A 212 11.51 5.00 2.83
CA LYS A 212 10.60 3.89 3.11
C LYS A 212 9.18 4.38 3.43
N VAL A 213 9.03 5.53 4.09
CA VAL A 213 7.71 6.12 4.30
C VAL A 213 7.11 6.60 2.97
N CYS A 214 7.89 7.24 2.09
CA CYS A 214 7.42 7.63 0.76
C CYS A 214 6.97 6.41 -0.05
N GLU A 215 7.77 5.32 -0.07
CA GLU A 215 7.39 4.06 -0.73
C GLU A 215 6.07 3.50 -0.17
N LEU A 216 5.90 3.51 1.15
CA LEU A 216 4.66 3.05 1.77
C LEU A 216 3.46 3.90 1.33
N VAL A 217 3.60 5.23 1.34
CA VAL A 217 2.52 6.14 0.91
C VAL A 217 2.12 5.87 -0.53
N ALA A 218 3.08 5.70 -1.43
CA ALA A 218 2.82 5.38 -2.84
C ALA A 218 2.05 4.06 -2.99
N GLU A 219 2.44 3.03 -2.26
CA GLU A 219 1.78 1.72 -2.36
C GLU A 219 0.40 1.69 -1.68
N LEU A 220 0.19 2.47 -0.63
CA LEU A 220 -1.13 2.64 -0.02
C LEU A 220 -2.12 3.30 -0.98
N LEU A 221 -1.66 4.31 -1.74
CA LEU A 221 -2.47 4.99 -2.75
C LEU A 221 -2.78 4.05 -3.94
N HIS A 222 -1.82 3.21 -4.33
CA HIS A 222 -1.96 2.20 -5.39
C HIS A 222 -2.71 0.94 -4.95
N CYS A 223 -3.25 0.88 -3.72
CA CYS A 223 -3.79 -0.37 -3.19
C CYS A 223 -4.87 -0.95 -4.11
N SER A 224 -4.59 -2.10 -4.73
CA SER A 224 -5.44 -2.73 -5.76
C SER A 224 -6.83 -3.11 -5.25
N ASN A 225 -7.00 -3.22 -3.94
CA ASN A 225 -8.30 -3.46 -3.30
C ASN A 225 -9.17 -2.19 -3.21
N MET A 226 -8.74 -1.04 -3.73
CA MET A 226 -9.46 0.23 -3.60
C MET A 226 -10.90 0.15 -4.13
N ALA A 227 -11.15 -0.67 -5.16
CA ALA A 227 -12.50 -0.93 -5.65
C ALA A 227 -13.41 -1.46 -4.53
N LEU A 228 -13.00 -2.56 -3.88
CA LEU A 228 -13.73 -3.13 -2.73
C LEU A 228 -13.77 -2.19 -1.52
N LEU A 229 -12.70 -1.43 -1.27
CA LEU A 229 -12.60 -0.52 -0.13
C LEU A 229 -13.42 0.76 -0.27
N ASN A 230 -13.84 1.09 -1.50
CA ASN A 230 -14.70 2.21 -1.81
C ASN A 230 -16.20 1.82 -1.82
N GLU A 231 -16.51 0.52 -1.74
CA GLU A 231 -17.89 0.05 -1.63
C GLU A 231 -18.45 0.30 -0.22
N PRO A 232 -19.59 1.01 -0.06
CA PRO A 232 -20.16 1.36 1.25
C PRO A 232 -20.46 0.16 2.15
N GLU A 233 -20.90 -0.96 1.57
CA GLU A 233 -21.24 -2.19 2.29
C GLU A 233 -20.10 -3.23 2.28
N GLY A 234 -18.99 -2.96 1.58
CA GLY A 234 -17.91 -3.92 1.37
C GLY A 234 -17.31 -4.44 2.68
N GLN A 235 -17.12 -3.56 3.67
CA GLN A 235 -16.63 -3.96 4.99
C GLN A 235 -17.61 -4.89 5.72
N LEU A 236 -18.91 -4.61 5.66
CA LEU A 236 -19.94 -5.39 6.35
C LEU A 236 -20.04 -6.80 5.75
N ILE A 237 -20.06 -6.88 4.42
CA ILE A 237 -20.12 -8.15 3.68
C ILE A 237 -18.95 -9.05 4.04
N VAL A 238 -17.72 -8.51 4.07
CA VAL A 238 -16.55 -9.32 4.43
C VAL A 238 -16.58 -9.71 5.90
N LYS A 239 -16.93 -8.80 6.82
CA LYS A 239 -16.99 -9.11 8.27
C LYS A 239 -18.02 -10.18 8.62
N GLU A 240 -19.12 -10.27 7.88
CA GLU A 240 -20.11 -11.36 8.09
C GLU A 240 -19.52 -12.75 7.80
N ARG A 241 -18.52 -12.84 6.93
CA ARG A 241 -17.90 -14.11 6.51
C ARG A 241 -16.96 -14.68 7.56
N ASP A 242 -16.33 -13.83 8.38
CA ASP A 242 -15.29 -14.24 9.33
C ASP A 242 -15.77 -15.21 10.42
N PRO A 243 -16.91 -14.98 11.12
CA PRO A 243 -17.42 -15.92 12.11
C PRO A 243 -17.68 -17.32 11.53
N ILE A 244 -18.21 -17.39 10.31
CA ILE A 244 -18.54 -18.65 9.63
C ILE A 244 -17.28 -19.42 9.30
N ARG A 245 -16.27 -18.73 8.76
CA ARG A 245 -14.95 -19.29 8.49
C ARG A 245 -14.27 -19.78 9.77
N ARG A 246 -14.33 -19.01 10.87
CA ARG A 246 -13.75 -19.40 12.18
C ARG A 246 -14.32 -20.72 12.69
N VAL A 247 -15.64 -20.93 12.58
CA VAL A 247 -16.28 -22.21 12.91
C VAL A 247 -15.73 -23.34 12.05
N LYS A 248 -15.58 -23.12 10.73
CA LYS A 248 -15.02 -24.12 9.81
C LYS A 248 -13.57 -24.49 10.14
N VAL A 249 -12.73 -23.51 10.47
CA VAL A 249 -11.36 -23.74 10.92
C VAL A 249 -11.33 -24.61 12.17
N ALA A 250 -12.18 -24.30 13.16
CA ALA A 250 -12.27 -25.07 14.41
C ALA A 250 -12.74 -26.53 14.16
N GLU A 251 -13.70 -26.73 13.26
CA GLU A 251 -14.13 -28.08 12.84
C GLU A 251 -12.97 -28.88 12.23
N LEU A 252 -12.23 -28.26 11.29
CA LEU A 252 -11.12 -28.92 10.60
C LEU A 252 -9.99 -29.30 11.55
N LEU A 253 -9.64 -28.41 12.49
CA LEU A 253 -8.65 -28.68 13.55
C LEU A 253 -9.08 -29.87 14.42
N LYS A 254 -10.36 -29.92 14.80
CA LYS A 254 -10.90 -31.02 15.61
C LYS A 254 -10.91 -32.34 14.84
N GLU A 255 -11.34 -32.32 13.59
CA GLU A 255 -11.46 -33.52 12.74
C GLU A 255 -10.08 -34.13 12.40
N HIS A 256 -9.12 -33.30 11.99
CA HIS A 256 -7.85 -33.78 11.43
C HIS A 256 -6.75 -33.92 12.50
N PHE A 257 -6.84 -33.16 13.59
CA PHE A 257 -5.76 -33.04 14.57
C PHE A 257 -6.19 -33.26 16.03
N LEU A 258 -7.48 -33.47 16.29
CA LEU A 258 -8.04 -33.61 17.65
C LEU A 258 -7.64 -32.43 18.57
N MET A 259 -7.49 -31.24 17.99
CA MET A 259 -7.08 -30.02 18.67
C MET A 259 -8.25 -29.06 18.80
N GLU A 260 -8.38 -28.43 19.96
CA GLU A 260 -9.28 -27.27 20.13
C GLU A 260 -8.57 -26.02 19.62
N SER A 261 -9.28 -25.22 18.82
CA SER A 261 -8.74 -23.96 18.33
C SER A 261 -8.39 -23.04 19.50
N ASN A 262 -7.17 -22.54 19.52
CA ASN A 262 -6.72 -21.47 20.39
C ASN A 262 -6.83 -20.09 19.74
N ASP A 263 -7.45 -20.01 18.55
CA ASP A 263 -7.72 -18.73 17.90
C ASP A 263 -8.65 -17.91 18.82
N PHE A 264 -8.11 -16.82 19.35
CA PHE A 264 -8.91 -15.79 20.00
C PHE A 264 -9.74 -15.06 18.95
N ASP A 265 -10.77 -14.33 19.36
CA ASP A 265 -11.41 -13.42 18.44
C ASP A 265 -10.37 -12.38 18.00
N GLU A 266 -9.98 -12.42 16.71
CA GLU A 266 -8.98 -11.53 16.13
C GLU A 266 -9.42 -10.05 16.29
N ASP A 267 -10.72 -9.83 16.47
CA ASP A 267 -11.36 -8.53 16.71
C ASP A 267 -11.25 -8.05 18.18
N ASP A 268 -11.00 -8.96 19.14
CA ASP A 268 -10.88 -8.66 20.57
C ASP A 268 -9.43 -8.34 21.00
N GLU A 269 -8.47 -8.42 20.08
CA GLU A 269 -7.07 -8.07 20.38
C GLU A 269 -6.90 -6.57 20.62
N GLY A 270 -6.08 -6.21 21.61
CA GLY A 270 -5.75 -4.82 21.89
C GLY A 270 -5.10 -4.16 20.67
N GLN A 271 -5.74 -3.11 20.16
CA GLN A 271 -5.22 -2.28 19.07
C GLN A 271 -4.43 -1.10 19.64
N PHE A 272 -3.27 -0.83 19.06
CA PHE A 272 -2.33 0.20 19.50
C PHE A 272 -1.91 1.06 18.31
N ASP A 273 -1.76 2.36 18.52
CA ASP A 273 -1.27 3.28 17.51
C ASP A 273 0.25 3.43 17.56
N MET A 274 0.86 3.95 16.50
CA MET A 274 2.32 4.17 16.41
C MET A 274 2.84 5.11 17.51
N ARG A 275 2.00 6.02 18.01
CA ARG A 275 2.34 6.91 19.14
C ARG A 275 2.39 6.20 20.48
N ASP A 276 1.79 5.02 20.60
CA ASP A 276 1.76 4.30 21.86
C ASP A 276 3.19 3.80 22.16
N THR A 277 3.83 4.41 23.15
CA THR A 277 5.20 4.05 23.53
C THR A 277 5.32 2.56 23.83
N ILE A 278 6.36 1.94 23.24
CA ILE A 278 6.86 0.60 23.53
C ILE A 278 7.31 0.55 25.00
N THR A 279 6.37 0.45 25.91
CA THR A 279 6.56 -0.49 27.01
C THR A 279 5.80 -1.70 26.50
N ILE A 280 6.45 -2.69 25.89
CA ILE A 280 5.82 -4.01 25.69
C ILE A 280 5.70 -4.55 27.11
N PRO A 281 4.56 -4.45 27.83
CA PRO A 281 4.46 -5.09 29.11
C PRO A 281 4.16 -6.56 28.78
N GLU A 282 4.58 -7.46 29.64
CA GLU A 282 4.30 -8.91 29.62
C GLU A 282 2.79 -9.29 29.64
N LYS A 283 1.89 -8.39 29.21
CA LYS A 283 0.43 -8.52 29.25
C LYS A 283 -0.18 -9.21 28.03
N ILE A 284 0.54 -9.36 26.91
CA ILE A 284 0.07 -10.18 25.77
C ILE A 284 0.13 -11.69 26.11
N ALA A 285 0.77 -12.07 27.23
CA ALA A 285 0.91 -13.45 27.65
C ALA A 285 -0.15 -13.95 28.68
N ASN A 286 -1.02 -13.09 29.22
CA ASN A 286 -1.78 -13.43 30.45
C ASN A 286 -3.29 -13.14 30.45
N ASN A 287 -3.99 -13.23 29.31
CA ASN A 287 -5.46 -13.38 29.35
C ASN A 287 -5.86 -14.85 29.40
N LYS A 288 -5.57 -15.49 30.53
CA LYS A 288 -6.35 -16.64 31.02
C LYS A 288 -7.29 -16.16 32.11
N THR A 289 -8.57 -16.46 31.90
CA THR A 289 -9.63 -16.65 32.91
C THR A 289 -9.94 -15.46 33.82
N ASN A 290 -11.11 -14.84 33.61
CA ASN A 290 -12.18 -14.87 34.62
C ASN A 290 -13.49 -14.33 34.03
N GLY A 291 -14.47 -15.22 33.91
CA GLY A 291 -15.87 -14.82 33.77
C GLY A 291 -16.42 -14.37 35.12
N THR A 292 -17.21 -13.29 35.11
CA THR A 292 -18.44 -13.19 35.89
C THR A 292 -19.27 -12.05 35.34
N SER A 293 -20.44 -12.42 34.81
CA SER A 293 -21.58 -11.56 34.53
C SER A 293 -22.11 -10.93 35.82
N ASP A 294 -22.42 -9.63 35.81
CA ASP A 294 -23.66 -9.17 36.45
C ASP A 294 -24.17 -7.81 35.95
N LYS A 295 -25.50 -7.72 35.93
CA LYS A 295 -26.40 -6.79 35.24
C LYS A 295 -26.46 -5.38 35.84
N LYS A 296 -26.89 -4.41 35.01
CA LYS A 296 -28.08 -3.49 35.18
C LYS A 296 -28.03 -2.41 34.09
N ALA A 297 -28.89 -2.41 33.07
CA ALA A 297 -30.31 -2.02 33.07
C ALA A 297 -30.57 -0.62 33.63
N ASN A 298 -30.93 0.33 32.75
CA ASN A 298 -31.94 1.36 33.01
C ASN A 298 -32.45 1.96 31.67
N ASN A 299 -33.71 1.64 31.37
CA ASN A 299 -34.56 2.36 30.43
C ASN A 299 -35.08 3.65 31.10
N SER A 300 -35.32 4.69 30.31
CA SER A 300 -36.52 5.51 30.46
C SER A 300 -36.85 6.25 29.16
N ASP A 301 -38.03 5.91 28.64
CA ASP A 301 -38.76 6.52 27.54
C ASP A 301 -38.98 8.04 27.70
N THR A 302 -39.20 8.77 26.60
CA THR A 302 -40.53 9.31 26.23
C THR A 302 -40.54 10.25 25.00
N ASN A 303 -41.41 9.89 24.05
CA ASN A 303 -42.39 10.69 23.28
C ASN A 303 -41.99 11.78 22.26
N ASN A 304 -42.25 11.44 20.99
CA ASN A 304 -43.14 12.10 20.01
C ASN A 304 -43.22 13.64 19.94
N GLN A 305 -42.94 14.18 18.74
CA GLN A 305 -43.91 14.93 17.92
C GLN A 305 -43.34 15.30 16.53
N LEU A 306 -44.07 14.93 15.47
CA LEU A 306 -44.03 15.62 14.18
C LEU A 306 -44.82 16.94 14.29
N PRO A 307 -44.54 17.91 13.39
CA PRO A 307 -45.61 18.35 12.50
C PRO A 307 -45.21 18.59 11.03
N ASN A 308 -46.26 18.60 10.19
CA ASN A 308 -46.34 18.77 8.74
C ASN A 308 -46.11 20.20 8.21
N ASN A 309 -45.75 20.26 6.90
CA ASN A 309 -46.14 21.20 5.81
C ASN A 309 -46.38 22.70 6.09
N ASP A 310 -45.75 23.61 5.32
CA ASP A 310 -46.19 24.07 3.98
C ASP A 310 -45.35 25.29 3.48
N ASN A 311 -45.36 25.45 2.16
CA ASN A 311 -44.60 26.38 1.30
C ASN A 311 -44.75 27.89 1.58
N ASN A 312 -43.72 28.67 1.21
CA ASN A 312 -43.82 29.77 0.22
C ASN A 312 -42.48 30.51 -0.08
N ASN A 313 -41.99 30.34 -1.32
CA ASN A 313 -41.58 31.36 -2.31
C ASN A 313 -40.75 32.61 -1.88
N ASN A 314 -39.52 32.74 -2.37
CA ASN A 314 -39.12 33.54 -3.56
C ASN A 314 -37.62 33.90 -3.57
N ASN A 315 -36.94 33.48 -4.65
CA ASN A 315 -35.95 34.13 -5.52
C ASN A 315 -34.86 35.10 -5.02
N GLU A 316 -33.71 34.94 -5.68
CA GLU A 316 -32.58 35.86 -5.92
C GLU A 316 -31.45 35.85 -4.88
N GLU A 317 -30.39 35.08 -5.19
CA GLU A 317 -28.96 35.49 -5.16
C GLU A 317 -28.08 34.31 -5.66
N GLU A 318 -27.88 34.23 -6.99
CA GLU A 318 -27.19 33.15 -7.73
C GLU A 318 -25.64 33.33 -7.83
N GLU A 319 -24.97 33.92 -6.84
CA GLU A 319 -23.49 34.07 -6.89
C GLU A 319 -22.74 33.52 -5.67
N GLU A 320 -23.42 32.98 -4.65
CA GLU A 320 -22.79 32.37 -3.46
C GLU A 320 -22.95 30.83 -3.39
N GLU A 321 -23.65 30.18 -4.32
CA GLU A 321 -24.03 28.75 -4.20
C GLU A 321 -22.95 27.71 -4.59
N GLU A 322 -21.90 28.08 -5.33
CA GLU A 322 -20.92 27.10 -5.85
C GLU A 322 -19.82 26.72 -4.85
N GLU A 323 -19.26 27.67 -4.09
CA GLU A 323 -18.31 27.37 -3.00
C GLU A 323 -18.98 26.59 -1.85
N ASP A 324 -20.25 26.90 -1.58
CA ASP A 324 -21.04 26.21 -0.57
C ASP A 324 -21.33 24.75 -0.95
N ASN A 325 -21.51 24.44 -2.24
CA ASN A 325 -21.82 23.06 -2.67
C ASN A 325 -20.62 22.11 -2.50
N LEU A 326 -19.39 22.56 -2.80
CA LEU A 326 -18.19 21.73 -2.61
C LEU A 326 -17.90 21.53 -1.11
N SER A 327 -18.00 22.59 -0.32
CA SER A 327 -17.82 22.57 1.14
C SER A 327 -18.85 21.67 1.83
N LEU A 328 -20.12 21.75 1.43
CA LEU A 328 -21.20 20.89 1.93
C LEU A 328 -21.04 19.43 1.49
N GLN A 329 -20.52 19.17 0.28
CA GLN A 329 -20.19 17.81 -0.17
C GLN A 329 -18.99 17.23 0.59
N VAL A 330 -17.97 18.03 0.88
CA VAL A 330 -16.84 17.65 1.74
C VAL A 330 -17.33 17.26 3.12
N GLU A 331 -18.20 18.06 3.73
CA GLU A 331 -18.79 17.71 5.03
C GLU A 331 -19.62 16.43 4.98
N LYS A 332 -20.38 16.20 3.90
CA LYS A 332 -21.14 14.96 3.71
C LYS A 332 -20.24 13.73 3.58
N ILE A 333 -19.16 13.83 2.81
CA ILE A 333 -18.19 12.74 2.66
C ILE A 333 -17.43 12.52 3.98
N ARG A 334 -17.02 13.58 4.68
CA ARG A 334 -16.36 13.49 6.00
C ARG A 334 -17.29 12.91 7.08
N LYS A 335 -18.61 13.06 6.96
CA LYS A 335 -19.58 12.49 7.93
C LYS A 335 -19.59 10.97 7.92
N ASN A 336 -19.39 10.31 6.77
CA ASN A 336 -19.28 8.85 6.71
C ASN A 336 -18.41 8.38 5.52
N PRO A 337 -17.08 8.55 5.59
CA PRO A 337 -16.20 8.19 4.50
C PRO A 337 -15.99 6.67 4.44
N VAL A 338 -16.06 6.11 3.22
CA VAL A 338 -15.61 4.76 2.91
C VAL A 338 -14.10 4.63 3.18
N ILE A 339 -13.57 3.42 3.23
CA ILE A 339 -12.19 3.20 3.72
C ILE A 339 -11.16 3.85 2.80
N GLY A 340 -11.31 3.73 1.49
CA GLY A 340 -10.39 4.39 0.55
C GLY A 340 -10.44 5.92 0.65
N ASP A 341 -11.65 6.48 0.83
CA ASP A 341 -11.83 7.92 1.05
C ASP A 341 -11.17 8.40 2.36
N ARG A 342 -11.20 7.60 3.43
CA ARG A 342 -10.48 7.93 4.68
C ARG A 342 -8.98 8.06 4.48
N LEU A 343 -8.38 7.17 3.70
CA LEU A 343 -6.94 7.25 3.38
C LEU A 343 -6.64 8.53 2.60
N LYS A 344 -7.42 8.83 1.57
CA LYS A 344 -7.23 10.04 0.75
C LYS A 344 -7.43 11.33 1.56
N LEU A 345 -8.42 11.37 2.45
CA LEU A 345 -8.61 12.48 3.37
C LEU A 345 -7.42 12.64 4.32
N ALA A 346 -6.89 11.53 4.84
CA ALA A 346 -5.71 11.59 5.70
C ALA A 346 -4.49 12.16 4.94
N LEU A 347 -4.27 11.74 3.68
CA LEU A 347 -3.18 12.26 2.83
C LEU A 347 -3.29 13.77 2.65
N LYS A 348 -4.49 14.27 2.36
CA LYS A 348 -4.77 15.70 2.26
C LYS A 348 -4.53 16.43 3.59
N ASP A 349 -5.12 15.93 4.68
CA ASP A 349 -5.07 16.58 6.00
C ASP A 349 -3.63 16.68 6.58
N ASN A 350 -2.69 15.92 6.03
CA ASN A 350 -1.27 15.93 6.43
C ASN A 350 -0.33 16.57 5.40
N ASN A 351 -0.87 17.17 4.33
CA ASN A 351 -0.15 17.80 3.21
C ASN A 351 0.96 16.89 2.68
N VAL A 352 0.60 15.63 2.39
CA VAL A 352 1.57 14.63 1.93
C VAL A 352 2.04 14.94 0.51
N VAL A 353 1.15 15.44 -0.34
CA VAL A 353 1.47 15.80 -1.73
C VAL A 353 2.54 16.89 -1.76
N ASP A 354 2.33 17.99 -1.04
CA ASP A 354 3.31 19.07 -0.89
C ASP A 354 4.66 18.54 -0.40
N ALA A 355 4.66 17.75 0.67
CA ALA A 355 5.89 17.24 1.28
C ALA A 355 6.69 16.36 0.31
N VAL A 356 6.02 15.51 -0.46
CA VAL A 356 6.67 14.63 -1.44
C VAL A 356 7.20 15.42 -2.64
N LEU A 357 6.47 16.46 -3.09
CA LEU A 357 6.94 17.35 -4.16
C LEU A 357 8.13 18.22 -3.73
N GLU A 358 8.13 18.75 -2.51
CA GLU A 358 9.30 19.46 -1.95
C GLU A 358 10.54 18.55 -1.94
N MET A 359 10.35 17.28 -1.55
CA MET A 359 11.42 16.29 -1.52
C MET A 359 12.03 15.99 -2.91
N LEU A 360 11.29 16.16 -4.01
CA LEU A 360 11.83 16.05 -5.38
C LEU A 360 13.03 16.99 -5.58
N PHE A 361 12.89 18.23 -5.10
CA PHE A 361 13.86 19.31 -5.27
C PHE A 361 14.91 19.34 -4.15
N ASP A 362 14.54 18.97 -2.91
CA ASP A 362 15.48 18.89 -1.78
C ASP A 362 16.52 17.77 -1.97
N PHE A 363 16.16 16.71 -2.71
CA PHE A 363 17.02 15.56 -2.98
C PHE A 363 17.30 15.39 -4.48
N PRO A 364 18.01 16.33 -5.12
CA PRO A 364 18.06 16.42 -6.58
C PRO A 364 18.83 15.30 -7.28
N TRP A 365 19.49 14.42 -6.52
CA TRP A 365 20.30 13.31 -7.03
C TRP A 365 19.77 11.94 -6.60
N ASN A 366 18.53 11.86 -6.09
CA ASN A 366 17.96 10.61 -5.61
C ASN A 366 16.89 10.05 -6.57
N ASN A 367 17.34 9.34 -7.60
CA ASN A 367 16.46 8.78 -8.62
C ASN A 367 15.42 7.80 -8.06
N PHE A 368 15.74 7.09 -6.96
CA PHE A 368 14.78 6.19 -6.33
C PHE A 368 13.60 6.95 -5.74
N LEU A 369 13.87 8.04 -5.01
CA LEU A 369 12.82 8.92 -4.51
C LEU A 369 12.02 9.52 -5.66
N HIS A 370 12.68 9.97 -6.72
CA HIS A 370 12.01 10.61 -7.85
C HIS A 370 11.04 9.66 -8.58
N ASN A 371 11.37 8.37 -8.68
CA ASN A 371 10.41 7.34 -9.13
C ASN A 371 9.17 7.30 -8.23
N VAL A 372 9.37 7.28 -6.91
CA VAL A 372 8.25 7.23 -5.94
C VAL A 372 7.38 8.49 -6.00
N VAL A 373 8.00 9.68 -6.17
CA VAL A 373 7.28 10.94 -6.37
C VAL A 373 6.44 10.88 -7.65
N PHE A 374 7.04 10.42 -8.75
CA PHE A 374 6.34 10.25 -10.02
C PHE A 374 5.15 9.29 -9.88
N ASP A 375 5.35 8.13 -9.25
CA ASP A 375 4.29 7.14 -9.03
C ASP A 375 3.11 7.74 -8.24
N ILE A 376 3.39 8.54 -7.20
CA ILE A 376 2.35 9.23 -6.41
C ILE A 376 1.57 10.21 -7.28
N VAL A 377 2.26 11.07 -8.04
CA VAL A 377 1.62 12.06 -8.92
C VAL A 377 0.77 11.36 -9.97
N GLN A 378 1.31 10.33 -10.62
CA GLN A 378 0.60 9.54 -11.63
C GLN A 378 -0.68 8.90 -11.06
N GLN A 379 -0.62 8.34 -9.86
CA GLN A 379 -1.79 7.73 -9.23
C GLN A 379 -2.87 8.74 -8.84
N ILE A 380 -2.48 9.96 -8.43
CA ILE A 380 -3.43 11.04 -8.15
C ILE A 380 -4.17 11.43 -9.44
N LEU A 381 -3.41 11.64 -10.52
CA LEU A 381 -3.94 12.09 -11.82
C LEU A 381 -4.80 11.01 -12.52
N ASN A 382 -4.44 9.74 -12.39
CA ASN A 382 -5.18 8.62 -13.02
C ASN A 382 -6.36 8.12 -12.17
N GLY A 383 -6.59 8.67 -10.97
CA GLY A 383 -7.73 8.29 -10.15
C GLY A 383 -9.06 8.84 -10.69
N SER A 384 -10.17 8.17 -10.36
CA SER A 384 -11.52 8.58 -10.81
C SER A 384 -11.85 10.03 -10.47
N LEU A 385 -12.33 10.80 -11.45
CA LEU A 385 -12.76 12.19 -11.29
C LEU A 385 -14.21 12.34 -10.83
N GLN A 386 -15.06 11.34 -11.12
CA GLN A 386 -16.50 11.46 -10.96
C GLN A 386 -16.98 11.12 -9.53
N ASP A 387 -16.25 10.26 -8.82
CA ASP A 387 -16.66 9.74 -7.51
C ASP A 387 -15.54 9.77 -6.46
N GLY A 388 -15.92 10.06 -5.21
CA GLY A 388 -15.07 9.94 -4.02
C GLY A 388 -14.13 11.13 -3.75
N VAL A 389 -13.11 10.88 -2.93
CA VAL A 389 -12.19 11.93 -2.42
C VAL A 389 -11.05 12.25 -3.39
N ASN A 390 -10.92 11.54 -4.52
CA ASN A 390 -9.79 11.73 -5.45
C ASN A 390 -9.69 13.15 -6.00
N ARG A 391 -10.83 13.77 -6.33
CA ARG A 391 -10.92 15.15 -6.78
C ARG A 391 -10.24 16.14 -5.83
N PHE A 392 -10.22 15.84 -4.53
CA PHE A 392 -9.59 16.71 -3.54
C PHE A 392 -8.08 16.58 -3.51
N LEU A 393 -7.54 15.41 -3.83
CA LEU A 393 -6.09 15.24 -4.00
C LEU A 393 -5.61 15.92 -5.28
N ILE A 394 -6.42 15.89 -6.34
CA ILE A 394 -6.15 16.65 -7.57
C ILE A 394 -6.21 18.15 -7.28
N ALA A 395 -7.21 18.61 -6.52
CA ALA A 395 -7.28 20.00 -6.07
C ALA A 395 -6.03 20.40 -5.25
N ASP A 396 -5.61 19.56 -4.30
CA ASP A 396 -4.39 19.77 -3.51
C ASP A 396 -3.16 19.92 -4.43
N LEU A 397 -3.03 19.02 -5.42
CA LEU A 397 -1.92 19.01 -6.37
C LEU A 397 -1.82 20.28 -7.23
N PHE A 398 -2.95 20.81 -7.71
CA PHE A 398 -2.96 21.96 -8.62
C PHE A 398 -3.08 23.30 -7.90
N LEU A 399 -3.85 23.40 -6.82
CA LEU A 399 -4.16 24.68 -6.16
C LEU A 399 -3.22 24.97 -4.99
N GLU A 400 -2.96 23.96 -4.15
CA GLU A 400 -2.10 24.10 -2.97
C GLU A 400 -0.63 23.91 -3.38
N SER A 401 -0.30 22.75 -3.98
CA SER A 401 1.07 22.45 -4.41
C SER A 401 1.51 23.19 -5.67
N ARG A 402 0.57 23.71 -6.47
CA ARG A 402 0.84 24.43 -7.73
C ARG A 402 1.83 23.70 -8.64
N ILE A 403 1.52 22.44 -8.94
CA ILE A 403 2.42 21.55 -9.68
C ILE A 403 2.92 22.13 -11.02
N THR A 404 2.09 22.88 -11.75
CA THR A 404 2.46 23.53 -13.03
C THR A 404 3.56 24.56 -12.83
N GLU A 405 3.42 25.44 -11.82
CA GLU A 405 4.44 26.42 -11.44
C GLU A 405 5.72 25.73 -10.96
N LEU A 406 5.61 24.67 -10.15
CA LEU A 406 6.75 23.89 -9.66
C LEU A 406 7.55 23.24 -10.80
N ILE A 407 6.86 22.68 -11.80
CA ILE A 407 7.52 22.10 -12.98
C ILE A 407 8.32 23.16 -13.73
N ILE A 408 7.68 24.29 -14.03
CA ILE A 408 8.32 25.39 -14.78
C ILE A 408 9.52 25.94 -14.00
N ALA A 409 9.34 26.19 -12.69
CA ALA A 409 10.41 26.69 -11.83
C ALA A 409 11.56 25.68 -11.71
N GLY A 410 11.24 24.39 -11.59
CA GLY A 410 12.21 23.30 -11.51
C GLY A 410 13.07 23.15 -12.76
N ASP A 411 12.47 23.28 -13.95
CA ASP A 411 13.16 23.29 -15.23
C ASP A 411 14.05 24.53 -15.39
N GLN A 412 13.51 25.72 -15.14
CA GLN A 412 14.28 26.98 -15.19
C GLN A 412 15.48 26.98 -14.23
N TYR A 413 15.29 26.48 -13.01
CA TYR A 413 16.36 26.34 -12.04
C TYR A 413 17.44 25.38 -12.54
N CYS A 414 17.06 24.26 -13.15
CA CYS A 414 18.02 23.33 -13.71
C CYS A 414 18.81 23.95 -14.87
N GLN A 415 18.16 24.70 -15.76
CA GLN A 415 18.83 25.41 -16.85
C GLN A 415 19.88 26.39 -16.31
N GLN A 416 19.53 27.21 -15.31
CA GLN A 416 20.45 28.15 -14.66
C GLN A 416 21.62 27.43 -13.97
N TYR A 417 21.32 26.30 -13.32
CA TYR A 417 22.32 25.48 -12.65
C TYR A 417 23.29 24.84 -13.67
N GLU A 418 22.77 24.37 -14.80
CA GLU A 418 23.55 23.80 -15.91
C GLU A 418 24.42 24.86 -16.60
N GLU A 419 23.91 26.07 -16.81
CA GLU A 419 24.69 27.18 -17.36
C GLU A 419 25.91 27.50 -16.50
N THR A 420 25.69 27.57 -15.18
CA THR A 420 26.69 27.96 -14.17
C THR A 420 27.68 26.85 -13.85
N ASN A 421 27.20 25.62 -13.67
CA ASN A 421 27.99 24.49 -13.17
C ASN A 421 28.32 23.44 -14.24
N LYS A 422 27.79 23.59 -15.47
CA LYS A 422 27.92 22.59 -16.56
C LYS A 422 27.45 21.19 -16.15
N LEU A 423 26.45 21.15 -15.28
CA LEU A 423 25.88 19.94 -14.71
C LEU A 423 24.36 20.06 -14.71
N ARG A 424 23.68 19.05 -15.25
CA ARG A 424 22.22 18.94 -15.20
C ARG A 424 21.81 18.22 -13.91
N LEU A 425 20.73 18.68 -13.27
CA LEU A 425 20.22 18.08 -12.03
C LEU A 425 19.57 16.72 -12.31
N GLY A 426 19.70 15.80 -11.34
CA GLY A 426 19.27 14.41 -11.49
C GLY A 426 17.75 14.23 -11.63
N TYR A 427 16.96 15.10 -11.00
CA TYR A 427 15.48 15.02 -11.05
C TYR A 427 14.88 15.32 -12.43
N MET A 428 15.65 15.85 -13.40
CA MET A 428 15.09 16.40 -14.63
C MET A 428 14.33 15.40 -15.49
N GLY A 429 14.80 14.15 -15.55
CA GLY A 429 14.08 13.09 -16.28
C GLY A 429 12.70 12.86 -15.68
N HIS A 430 12.62 12.70 -14.37
CA HIS A 430 11.36 12.53 -13.64
C HIS A 430 10.47 13.77 -13.68
N LEU A 431 11.04 14.97 -13.63
CA LEU A 431 10.28 16.21 -13.79
C LEU A 431 9.61 16.27 -15.17
N THR A 432 10.29 15.79 -16.21
CA THR A 432 9.73 15.69 -17.56
C THR A 432 8.60 14.66 -17.59
N LEU A 433 8.78 13.47 -16.99
CA LEU A 433 7.72 12.46 -16.89
C LEU A 433 6.49 12.98 -16.11
N ILE A 434 6.71 13.69 -15.00
CA ILE A 434 5.63 14.34 -14.24
C ILE A 434 4.89 15.35 -15.13
N ALA A 435 5.62 16.18 -15.88
CA ALA A 435 5.03 17.14 -16.80
C ALA A 435 4.22 16.46 -17.93
N GLU A 436 4.68 15.32 -18.43
CA GLU A 436 3.94 14.52 -19.40
C GLU A 436 2.63 13.96 -18.83
N GLU A 437 2.64 13.46 -17.60
CA GLU A 437 1.40 12.99 -16.96
C GLU A 437 0.40 14.13 -16.73
N VAL A 438 0.88 15.32 -16.34
CA VAL A 438 0.01 16.52 -16.27
C VAL A 438 -0.55 16.88 -17.64
N ALA A 439 0.26 16.84 -18.71
CA ALA A 439 -0.21 17.12 -20.07
C ALA A 439 -1.24 16.08 -20.56
N LYS A 440 -1.03 14.79 -20.28
CA LYS A 440 -2.00 13.72 -20.57
C LYS A 440 -3.30 13.93 -19.82
N PHE A 441 -3.23 14.35 -18.56
CA PHE A 441 -4.39 14.66 -17.75
C PHE A 441 -5.22 15.81 -18.36
N VAL A 442 -4.58 16.87 -18.86
CA VAL A 442 -5.26 17.96 -19.59
C VAL A 442 -6.00 17.42 -20.81
N SER A 443 -5.33 16.63 -21.66
CA SER A 443 -5.97 16.04 -22.85
C SER A 443 -7.14 15.13 -22.47
N TYR A 444 -7.03 14.37 -21.38
CA TYR A 444 -8.11 13.53 -20.88
C TYR A 444 -9.33 14.35 -20.44
N LEU A 445 -9.14 15.49 -19.77
CA LEU A 445 -10.23 16.40 -19.39
C LEU A 445 -10.96 16.96 -20.61
N GLU A 446 -10.21 17.39 -21.63
CA GLU A 446 -10.74 17.91 -22.89
C GLU A 446 -11.53 16.83 -23.65
N GLU A 447 -10.98 15.63 -23.80
CA GLU A 447 -11.61 14.51 -24.53
C GLU A 447 -12.91 14.04 -23.89
N MET A 448 -12.94 13.97 -22.56
CA MET A 448 -14.13 13.53 -21.82
C MET A 448 -15.15 14.65 -21.58
N ASN A 449 -14.86 15.88 -22.03
CA ASN A 449 -15.68 17.07 -21.80
C ASN A 449 -16.05 17.25 -20.32
N ILE A 450 -15.12 16.88 -19.43
CA ILE A 450 -15.26 16.99 -17.99
C ILE A 450 -14.94 18.45 -17.66
N HIS A 451 -15.85 19.37 -18.00
CA HIS A 451 -15.83 20.78 -17.56
C HIS A 451 -16.06 20.92 -16.04
N MET A 452 -15.76 19.88 -15.28
CA MET A 452 -16.31 19.66 -13.95
C MET A 452 -15.18 19.38 -13.00
N LEU A 453 -14.87 20.35 -12.14
CA LEU A 453 -15.11 20.24 -10.70
C LEU A 453 -14.50 21.40 -9.91
N ILE A 454 -13.52 22.14 -10.48
CA ILE A 454 -12.98 23.39 -9.92
C ILE A 454 -12.53 24.31 -11.07
N PRO A 455 -13.25 25.41 -11.37
CA PRO A 455 -12.87 26.37 -12.42
C PRO A 455 -11.42 26.86 -12.31
N ASP A 456 -10.92 26.99 -11.08
CA ASP A 456 -9.55 27.43 -10.80
C ASP A 456 -8.47 26.49 -11.37
N ILE A 457 -8.76 25.19 -11.49
CA ILE A 457 -7.83 24.23 -12.11
C ILE A 457 -7.79 24.44 -13.62
N GLU A 458 -8.94 24.68 -14.27
CA GLU A 458 -8.99 24.96 -15.70
C GLU A 458 -8.28 26.28 -16.03
N GLU A 459 -8.39 27.29 -15.15
CA GLU A 459 -7.63 28.54 -15.25
C GLU A 459 -6.12 28.29 -15.18
N MET A 460 -5.66 27.54 -14.16
CA MET A 460 -4.26 27.13 -13.98
C MET A 460 -3.71 26.37 -15.19
N LEU A 461 -4.48 25.43 -15.74
CA LEU A 461 -4.08 24.63 -16.90
C LEU A 461 -4.14 25.45 -18.21
N SER A 462 -4.96 26.49 -18.26
CA SER A 462 -5.05 27.42 -19.38
C SER A 462 -4.05 28.57 -19.28
N GLU A 463 -3.27 28.64 -18.20
CA GLU A 463 -2.28 29.70 -18.03
C GLU A 463 -1.27 29.69 -19.16
N LYS A 464 -1.00 30.89 -19.69
CA LYS A 464 -0.09 31.08 -20.81
C LYS A 464 1.29 30.48 -20.54
N ALA A 465 1.79 30.55 -19.31
CA ALA A 465 3.09 30.00 -18.93
C ALA A 465 3.14 28.47 -19.09
N TRP A 466 2.10 27.77 -18.63
CA TRP A 466 1.99 26.32 -18.78
C TRP A 466 1.81 25.90 -20.23
N VAL A 467 0.94 26.60 -20.97
CA VAL A 467 0.69 26.33 -22.40
C VAL A 467 1.96 26.52 -23.24
N GLU A 468 2.76 27.56 -22.97
CA GLU A 468 4.05 27.79 -23.63
C GLU A 468 5.06 26.70 -23.27
N TYR A 469 5.17 26.34 -22.00
CA TYR A 469 6.06 25.27 -21.54
C TYR A 469 5.71 23.93 -22.20
N SER A 470 4.44 23.53 -22.17
CA SER A 470 3.95 22.26 -22.73
C SER A 470 4.17 22.19 -24.24
N ASN A 471 3.85 23.25 -24.98
CA ASN A 471 3.97 23.23 -26.44
C ASN A 471 5.41 23.35 -26.96
N ALA A 472 6.27 24.07 -26.25
CA ALA A 472 7.64 24.32 -26.71
C ALA A 472 8.64 23.41 -25.99
N VAL A 473 8.78 23.57 -24.67
CA VAL A 473 9.84 22.95 -23.88
C VAL A 473 9.62 21.46 -23.72
N LEU A 474 8.40 21.04 -23.40
CA LEU A 474 8.07 19.64 -23.21
C LEU A 474 8.10 18.86 -24.53
N ASN A 475 7.58 19.42 -25.62
CA ASN A 475 7.68 18.79 -26.94
C ASN A 475 9.14 18.68 -27.42
N GLU A 476 9.97 19.71 -27.22
CA GLU A 476 11.39 19.62 -27.55
C GLU A 476 12.11 18.57 -26.69
N ALA A 477 11.74 18.43 -25.42
CA ALA A 477 12.24 17.34 -24.56
C ALA A 477 11.84 15.97 -25.12
N ARG A 478 10.58 15.78 -25.51
CA ARG A 478 10.09 14.54 -26.14
C ARG A 478 10.86 14.18 -27.40
N ASP A 479 11.07 15.15 -28.28
CA ASP A 479 11.83 14.94 -29.52
C ASP A 479 13.28 14.53 -29.24
N ARG A 480 13.95 15.20 -28.29
CA ARG A 480 15.32 14.83 -27.89
C ARG A 480 15.41 13.41 -27.33
N TYR A 481 14.46 13.00 -26.48
CA TYR A 481 14.46 11.65 -25.91
C TYR A 481 14.14 10.58 -26.96
N ASN A 482 13.17 10.82 -27.84
CA ASN A 482 12.84 9.89 -28.92
C ASN A 482 14.00 9.75 -29.93
N SER A 483 14.65 10.85 -30.30
CA SER A 483 15.82 10.83 -31.20
C SER A 483 17.08 10.20 -30.58
N THR A 484 17.16 10.08 -29.25
CA THR A 484 18.30 9.40 -28.60
C THR A 484 18.13 7.87 -28.63
N PHE A 485 16.90 7.37 -28.63
CA PHE A 485 16.62 5.93 -28.75
C PHE A 485 16.80 5.41 -30.19
N ASP A 486 16.50 6.21 -31.21
CA ASP A 486 16.73 5.82 -32.62
C ASP A 486 18.23 5.67 -32.97
N LEU A 487 19.14 6.23 -32.16
CA LEU A 487 20.60 6.12 -32.37
C LEU A 487 21.21 4.84 -31.77
N GLU A 488 20.49 4.10 -30.93
CA GLU A 488 20.97 2.79 -30.43
C GLU A 488 20.60 1.63 -31.39
N ASP A 489 19.65 1.84 -32.29
CA ASP A 489 19.22 0.84 -33.30
C ASP A 489 19.98 0.97 -34.64
N GLU A 490 20.71 2.06 -34.90
CA GLU A 490 21.50 2.25 -36.14
C GLU A 490 22.93 1.68 -36.08
N ASP A 491 23.44 1.31 -34.90
CA ASP A 491 24.82 0.78 -34.75
C ASP A 491 24.94 -0.76 -34.92
N GLU A 492 23.84 -1.48 -35.23
CA GLU A 492 23.87 -2.94 -35.49
C GLU A 492 23.75 -3.35 -36.98
N GLU A 493 23.68 -2.42 -37.95
CA GLU A 493 23.45 -2.76 -39.37
C GLU A 493 24.62 -2.51 -40.35
N ASP A 494 25.88 -2.43 -39.91
CA ASP A 494 27.03 -2.20 -40.83
C ASP A 494 28.22 -3.17 -40.66
N ASP A 495 27.97 -4.46 -40.43
CA ASP A 495 29.03 -5.50 -40.47
C ASP A 495 28.58 -6.78 -41.23
N VAL A 496 28.09 -6.62 -42.47
CA VAL A 496 28.03 -7.74 -43.44
C VAL A 496 28.35 -7.23 -44.85
N ASP A 497 29.64 -7.22 -45.21
CA ASP A 497 30.10 -7.63 -46.55
C ASP A 497 31.63 -7.47 -46.65
N ASP A 498 32.37 -8.56 -46.45
CA ASP A 498 33.69 -8.77 -47.06
C ASP A 498 34.06 -10.27 -47.00
N GLU A 499 33.33 -11.11 -47.75
CA GLU A 499 33.82 -12.43 -48.14
C GLU A 499 34.80 -12.29 -49.32
N GLU A 500 36.09 -12.03 -49.03
CA GLU A 500 37.16 -12.26 -49.99
C GLU A 500 37.38 -13.78 -50.20
N ARG A 501 36.93 -14.24 -51.38
CA ARG A 501 37.37 -15.48 -52.02
C ARG A 501 38.91 -15.59 -52.00
N ILE A 502 39.43 -16.59 -51.31
CA ILE A 502 40.76 -17.12 -51.57
C ILE A 502 40.60 -18.41 -52.37
N ASP A 503 40.87 -18.30 -53.66
CA ASP A 503 41.04 -19.40 -54.59
C ASP A 503 42.22 -20.29 -54.14
N LEU A 504 41.96 -21.60 -54.12
CA LEU A 504 42.98 -22.64 -54.01
C LEU A 504 43.54 -22.92 -55.40
N ASP A 505 44.82 -22.59 -55.62
CA ASP A 505 45.65 -23.19 -56.66
C ASP A 505 47.06 -23.48 -56.11
N ASP A 506 47.44 -24.75 -56.29
CA ASP A 506 48.76 -25.44 -56.18
C ASP A 506 49.48 -25.62 -54.82
#